data_AF-A0A9E8N6H7-F1
#
_entry.id   AF-A0A9E8N6H7-F1
#
_cell.length_a   1.000
_cell.length_b   1.000
_cell.length_c   1.000
_cell.angle_alpha   90.00
_cell.angle_beta   90.00
_cell.angle_gamma   90.00
#
_symmetry.space_group_name_H-M   'P 1'
#
loop_
_entity.id
_entity.type
_entity.pdbx_description
1 polymer ?
#
loop_
_entity_poly.entity_id
_entity_poly.type
_entity_poly.pdbx_seq_one_letter_code
_entity_poly.pdbx_strand_id
1 'polypeptide(L)'
;MEQHISVKRKWANWKFIAFIVILIAVFIKFFVLDERDENATVVVELDLSQVAFRNQEEVEAVLGKGKLDSYYKDEKAGCDKCPKLIYRDGKVEIIFINEIADRITLKNLNDFDFENRVILGLLNLKENIEPKVDENGLKRWDNYEKYSQIAAFASGGQVDYILIKSKTE
;
A
#
# COMPACT_ATOMS: atom_id res chain seq x y z
N MET A 1 20.56 -20.86 -68.99
CA MET A 1 19.26 -21.06 -68.33
C MET A 1 19.48 -20.90 -66.83
N GLU A 2 19.62 -19.67 -66.31
CA GLU A 2 20.04 -19.53 -64.89
C GLU A 2 19.90 -18.11 -64.29
N GLN A 3 18.73 -17.45 -64.27
CA GLN A 3 18.61 -16.13 -63.60
C GLN A 3 17.29 -15.82 -62.87
N HIS A 4 16.42 -16.80 -62.58
CA HIS A 4 15.12 -16.51 -61.93
C HIS A 4 14.97 -16.91 -60.45
N ILE A 5 16.00 -17.49 -59.80
CA ILE A 5 15.88 -18.04 -58.43
C ILE A 5 16.31 -17.04 -57.33
N SER A 6 17.09 -16.01 -57.66
CA SER A 6 17.72 -15.11 -56.68
C SER A 6 16.76 -14.09 -56.02
N VAL A 7 15.81 -13.52 -56.78
CA VAL A 7 15.01 -12.37 -56.33
C VAL A 7 13.91 -12.76 -55.33
N LYS A 8 13.26 -13.92 -55.53
CA LYS A 8 12.19 -14.39 -54.63
C LYS A 8 12.67 -14.67 -53.21
N ARG A 9 13.92 -15.14 -53.04
CA ARG A 9 14.48 -15.52 -51.74
C ARG A 9 14.83 -14.30 -50.88
N LYS A 10 15.35 -13.23 -51.48
CA LYS A 10 15.62 -11.95 -50.79
C LYS A 10 14.33 -11.26 -50.31
N TRP A 11 13.25 -11.32 -51.09
CA TRP A 11 11.98 -10.69 -50.71
C TRP A 11 11.27 -11.44 -49.58
N ALA A 12 11.31 -12.77 -49.59
CA ALA A 12 10.80 -13.60 -48.49
C ALA A 12 11.58 -13.36 -47.19
N ASN A 13 12.90 -13.21 -47.27
CA ASN A 13 13.74 -12.92 -46.10
C ASN A 13 13.43 -11.56 -45.46
N TRP A 14 13.16 -10.52 -46.26
CA TRP A 14 12.80 -9.21 -45.70
C TRP A 14 11.42 -9.24 -45.03
N LYS A 15 10.44 -9.92 -45.62
CA LYS A 15 9.12 -10.12 -45.00
C LYS A 15 9.21 -10.90 -43.69
N PHE A 16 10.09 -11.89 -43.62
CA PHE A 16 10.32 -12.67 -42.42
C PHE A 16 11.01 -11.86 -41.31
N ILE A 17 11.98 -11.01 -41.66
CA ILE A 17 12.62 -10.09 -40.71
C ILE A 17 11.61 -9.08 -40.17
N ALA A 18 10.80 -8.47 -41.03
CA ALA A 18 9.74 -7.56 -40.61
C ALA A 18 8.72 -8.24 -39.68
N PHE A 19 8.36 -9.50 -39.96
CA PHE A 19 7.48 -10.29 -39.11
C PHE A 19 8.09 -10.56 -37.72
N ILE A 20 9.39 -10.90 -37.65
CA ILE A 20 10.10 -11.09 -36.38
C ILE A 20 10.16 -9.78 -35.58
N VAL A 21 10.45 -8.65 -36.22
CA VAL A 21 10.48 -7.34 -35.54
C VAL A 21 9.10 -6.98 -34.97
N ILE A 22 8.02 -7.26 -35.71
CA ILE A 22 6.64 -7.07 -35.23
C ILE A 22 6.37 -7.99 -34.02
N LEU A 23 6.76 -9.26 -34.08
CA LEU A 23 6.60 -10.17 -32.95
C LEU A 23 7.39 -9.74 -31.71
N ILE A 24 8.61 -9.23 -31.88
CA ILE A 24 9.41 -8.67 -30.78
C ILE A 24 8.74 -7.40 -30.23
N ALA A 25 8.23 -6.51 -31.08
CA ALA A 25 7.52 -5.32 -30.62
C ALA A 25 6.23 -5.66 -29.87
N VAL A 26 5.48 -6.67 -30.33
CA VAL A 26 4.31 -7.21 -29.63
C VAL A 26 4.73 -7.85 -28.31
N PHE A 27 5.80 -8.65 -28.29
CA PHE A 27 6.32 -9.27 -27.07
C PHE A 27 6.78 -8.23 -26.05
N ILE A 28 7.54 -7.21 -26.47
CA ILE A 28 7.93 -6.11 -25.58
C ILE A 28 6.68 -5.37 -25.08
N LYS A 29 5.72 -5.08 -25.96
CA LYS A 29 4.48 -4.39 -25.58
C LYS A 29 3.63 -5.18 -24.57
N PHE A 30 3.51 -6.50 -24.73
CA PHE A 30 2.63 -7.34 -23.92
C PHE A 30 3.31 -8.10 -22.77
N PHE A 31 4.64 -8.20 -22.72
CA PHE A 31 5.35 -8.92 -21.65
C PHE A 31 6.37 -8.08 -20.89
N VAL A 32 6.85 -6.97 -21.48
CA VAL A 32 7.81 -6.07 -20.82
C VAL A 32 7.13 -4.76 -20.41
N LEU A 33 6.17 -4.28 -21.19
CA LEU A 33 5.41 -3.05 -20.97
C LEU A 33 3.99 -3.29 -20.49
N ASP A 34 3.61 -4.54 -20.18
CA ASP A 34 2.36 -4.85 -19.48
C ASP A 34 2.49 -4.38 -18.02
N GLU A 35 2.40 -3.06 -17.90
CA GLU A 35 1.71 -2.32 -16.88
C GLU A 35 1.93 -2.86 -15.46
N ARG A 36 2.98 -2.34 -14.79
CA ARG A 36 2.70 -1.81 -13.45
C ARG A 36 1.64 -0.75 -13.69
N ASP A 37 0.39 -1.14 -13.54
CA ASP A 37 -0.75 -0.28 -13.76
C ASP A 37 -0.67 0.84 -12.71
N GLU A 38 0.02 1.91 -13.09
CA GLU A 38 0.17 3.10 -12.28
C GLU A 38 -1.16 3.85 -12.13
N ASN A 39 -2.27 3.31 -12.62
CA ASN A 39 -3.62 3.83 -12.47
C ASN A 39 -4.64 2.78 -12.00
N ALA A 40 -4.22 1.59 -11.56
CA ALA A 40 -5.11 0.67 -10.88
C ALA A 40 -5.78 1.42 -9.71
N THR A 41 -7.11 1.37 -9.63
CA THR A 41 -7.88 2.02 -8.57
C THR A 41 -7.39 1.49 -7.23
N VAL A 42 -6.58 2.30 -6.58
CA VAL A 42 -6.06 2.03 -5.24
C VAL A 42 -7.27 2.01 -4.29
N VAL A 43 -7.59 0.83 -3.78
CA VAL A 43 -8.65 0.65 -2.79
C VAL A 43 -8.24 1.40 -1.53
N VAL A 44 -9.06 2.35 -1.09
CA VAL A 44 -8.85 3.05 0.18
C VAL A 44 -9.58 2.28 1.27
N GLU A 45 -8.81 1.68 2.16
CA GLU A 45 -9.36 0.95 3.32
C GLU A 45 -9.60 1.87 4.52
N LEU A 46 -8.71 2.85 4.71
CA LEU A 46 -8.79 3.82 5.79
C LEU A 46 -8.27 5.17 5.32
N ASP A 47 -9.14 6.19 5.25
CA ASP A 47 -8.67 7.55 5.03
C ASP A 47 -8.08 8.11 6.33
N LEU A 48 -6.74 8.10 6.45
CA LEU A 48 -6.06 8.62 7.63
C LEU A 48 -6.36 10.09 7.90
N SER A 49 -6.65 10.89 6.88
CA SER A 49 -6.94 12.33 7.06
C SER A 49 -8.23 12.58 7.85
N GLN A 50 -9.15 11.61 7.80
CA GLN A 50 -10.45 11.64 8.48
C GLN A 50 -10.42 10.97 9.87
N VAL A 51 -9.35 10.25 10.21
CA VAL A 51 -9.28 9.42 11.43
C VAL A 51 -8.15 9.85 12.35
N ALA A 52 -6.93 9.99 11.84
CA ALA A 52 -5.79 10.36 12.66
C ALA A 52 -5.93 11.79 13.23
N PHE A 53 -5.47 11.98 14.46
CA PHE A 53 -5.59 13.23 15.23
C PHE A 53 -7.02 13.64 15.59
N ARG A 54 -8.02 12.82 15.29
CA ARG A 54 -9.42 13.09 15.62
C ARG A 54 -9.78 12.55 16.99
N ASN A 55 -10.76 13.18 17.63
CA ASN A 55 -11.32 12.64 18.85
C ASN A 55 -12.25 11.44 18.56
N GLN A 56 -12.69 10.76 19.61
CA GLN A 56 -13.52 9.55 19.45
C GLN A 56 -14.83 9.82 18.69
N GLU A 57 -15.51 10.94 18.96
CA GLU A 57 -16.79 11.28 18.32
C GLU A 57 -16.62 11.53 16.82
N GLU A 58 -15.59 12.28 16.44
CA GLU A 58 -15.23 12.52 15.04
C GLU A 58 -14.88 11.20 14.31
N VAL A 59 -14.13 10.31 14.96
CA VAL A 59 -13.81 8.99 14.40
C VAL A 59 -15.08 8.15 14.22
N GLU A 60 -15.98 8.17 15.19
CA GLU A 60 -17.24 7.42 15.13
C GLU A 60 -18.17 7.91 14.01
N ALA A 61 -18.10 9.20 13.65
CA ALA A 61 -18.82 9.74 12.50
C ALA A 61 -18.33 9.14 11.16
N VAL A 62 -17.06 8.72 11.09
CA VAL A 62 -16.43 8.17 9.87
C VAL A 62 -16.44 6.65 9.83
N LEU A 63 -16.14 6.01 10.95
CA LEU A 63 -15.98 4.55 11.05
C LEU A 63 -17.22 3.84 11.61
N GLY A 64 -18.20 4.58 12.12
CA GLY A 64 -19.28 4.05 12.93
C GLY A 64 -18.87 3.87 14.39
N LYS A 65 -19.81 3.42 15.23
CA LYS A 65 -19.55 3.23 16.67
C LYS A 65 -18.46 2.19 16.92
N GLY A 66 -17.47 2.57 17.73
CA GLY A 66 -16.44 1.67 18.21
C GLY A 66 -16.91 0.86 19.41
N LYS A 67 -16.27 -0.27 19.64
CA LYS A 67 -16.39 -1.06 20.87
C LYS A 67 -15.11 -0.91 21.69
N LEU A 68 -15.26 -0.50 22.95
CA LEU A 68 -14.14 -0.52 23.89
C LEU A 68 -13.62 -1.95 24.06
N ASP A 69 -12.34 -2.16 23.77
CA ASP A 69 -11.63 -3.42 23.92
C ASP A 69 -10.94 -3.48 25.28
N SER A 70 -10.10 -2.48 25.56
CA SER A 70 -9.31 -2.42 26.79
C SER A 70 -8.82 -0.99 27.04
N TYR A 71 -8.01 -0.83 28.09
CA TYR A 71 -7.26 0.40 28.34
C TYR A 71 -5.78 0.15 28.13
N TYR A 72 -5.14 1.03 27.38
CA TYR A 72 -3.71 1.05 27.12
C TYR A 72 -3.00 1.94 28.15
N LYS A 73 -1.80 1.53 28.54
CA LYS A 73 -0.89 2.31 29.38
C LYS A 73 0.47 2.41 28.70
N ASP A 74 0.99 3.63 28.63
CA ASP A 74 2.31 3.97 28.11
C ASP A 74 2.82 5.26 28.76
N GLU A 75 3.80 5.11 29.65
CA GLU A 75 4.35 6.22 30.43
C GLU A 75 5.11 7.22 29.54
N LYS A 76 5.71 6.78 28.43
CA LYS A 76 6.44 7.67 27.51
C LYS A 76 5.49 8.58 26.74
N ALA A 77 4.32 8.05 26.39
CA ALA A 77 3.28 8.79 25.70
C ALA A 77 2.40 9.64 26.65
N GLY A 78 2.64 9.60 27.96
CA GLY A 78 1.79 10.26 28.97
C GLY A 78 0.41 9.62 29.08
N CYS A 79 0.32 8.32 28.79
CA CYS A 79 -0.92 7.58 28.70
C CYS A 79 -1.07 6.63 29.89
N ASP A 80 -1.79 7.02 30.94
CA ASP A 80 -2.01 6.11 32.09
C ASP A 80 -3.18 5.15 31.89
N LYS A 81 -4.24 5.61 31.20
CA LYS A 81 -5.46 4.86 30.96
C LYS A 81 -6.16 5.33 29.68
N CYS A 82 -5.51 5.12 28.54
CA CYS A 82 -6.07 5.50 27.24
C CYS A 82 -7.04 4.44 26.72
N PRO A 83 -8.23 4.80 26.25
CA PRO A 83 -9.18 3.82 25.75
C PRO A 83 -8.68 3.27 24.41
N LYS A 84 -8.73 1.95 24.29
CA LYS A 84 -8.47 1.19 23.07
C LYS A 84 -9.80 0.72 22.51
N LEU A 85 -10.18 1.23 21.34
CA LEU A 85 -11.45 0.90 20.69
C LEU A 85 -11.20 0.11 19.41
N ILE A 86 -12.13 -0.79 19.12
CA ILE A 86 -12.18 -1.58 17.90
C ILE A 86 -13.37 -1.10 17.07
N TYR A 87 -13.13 -0.89 15.79
CA TYR A 87 -14.10 -0.45 14.79
C TYR A 87 -14.16 -1.47 13.64
N ARG A 88 -15.24 -1.42 12.86
CA ARG A 88 -15.44 -2.23 11.65
C ARG A 88 -15.10 -3.72 11.88
N ASP A 89 -15.74 -4.32 12.88
CA ASP A 89 -15.64 -5.75 13.22
C ASP A 89 -14.19 -6.26 13.41
N GLY A 90 -13.31 -5.44 13.99
CA GLY A 90 -11.92 -5.84 14.24
C GLY A 90 -10.92 -5.35 13.21
N LYS A 91 -11.39 -4.77 12.09
CA LYS A 91 -10.51 -4.30 11.01
C LYS A 91 -9.67 -3.10 11.43
N VAL A 92 -10.22 -2.21 12.25
CA VAL A 92 -9.50 -1.01 12.72
C VAL A 92 -9.47 -1.00 14.24
N GLU A 93 -8.28 -0.84 14.80
CA GLU A 93 -8.05 -0.70 16.23
C GLU A 93 -7.39 0.65 16.49
N ILE A 94 -7.91 1.43 17.44
CA ILE A 94 -7.42 2.78 17.73
C ILE A 94 -7.21 2.92 19.23
N ILE A 95 -6.04 3.38 19.63
CA ILE A 95 -5.76 3.84 20.99
C ILE A 95 -5.79 5.36 20.98
N PHE A 96 -6.67 5.92 21.82
CA PHE A 96 -6.82 7.36 21.95
C PHE A 96 -5.91 7.91 23.04
N ILE A 97 -4.81 8.55 22.66
CA ILE A 97 -3.83 9.12 23.58
C ILE A 97 -4.06 10.63 23.63
N ASN A 98 -4.22 11.21 24.82
CA ASN A 98 -4.58 12.63 24.98
C ASN A 98 -5.82 13.01 24.16
N GLU A 99 -6.85 12.14 24.20
CA GLU A 99 -8.14 12.32 23.52
C GLU A 99 -8.10 12.33 21.98
N ILE A 100 -6.94 12.01 21.36
CA ILE A 100 -6.80 11.91 19.90
C ILE A 100 -6.50 10.49 19.46
N ALA A 101 -6.99 10.11 18.28
CA ALA A 101 -6.65 8.87 17.60
C ALA A 101 -5.16 8.89 17.20
N ASP A 102 -4.34 8.29 18.06
CA ASP A 102 -2.90 8.36 17.95
C ASP A 102 -2.32 7.08 17.37
N ARG A 103 -2.55 5.95 18.02
CA ARG A 103 -2.05 4.66 17.56
C ARG A 103 -3.16 3.87 16.90
N ILE A 104 -3.09 3.79 15.57
CA ILE A 104 -4.10 3.19 14.71
C ILE A 104 -3.52 1.93 14.09
N THR A 105 -4.23 0.81 14.17
CA THR A 105 -3.84 -0.45 13.52
C THR A 105 -4.93 -0.87 12.55
N LEU A 106 -4.57 -1.04 11.28
CA LEU A 106 -5.43 -1.56 10.23
C LEU A 106 -5.03 -3.02 9.97
N LYS A 107 -5.95 -3.96 10.20
CA LYS A 107 -5.72 -5.41 10.14
C LYS A 107 -6.47 -6.04 8.96
N ASN A 108 -6.26 -7.35 8.76
CA ASN A 108 -6.92 -8.16 7.74
C ASN A 108 -6.67 -7.62 6.33
N LEU A 109 -5.39 -7.40 6.00
CA LEU A 109 -4.96 -6.82 4.72
C LEU A 109 -4.35 -7.86 3.76
N ASN A 110 -4.49 -9.16 4.07
CA ASN A 110 -3.82 -10.23 3.34
C ASN A 110 -4.24 -10.33 1.86
N ASP A 111 -5.30 -9.63 1.44
CA ASP A 111 -5.69 -9.56 0.03
C ASP A 111 -4.84 -8.56 -0.79
N PHE A 112 -3.91 -7.84 -0.15
CA PHE A 112 -3.13 -6.78 -0.77
C PHE A 112 -1.64 -7.13 -0.85
N ASP A 113 -1.02 -6.82 -1.98
CA ASP A 113 0.42 -7.01 -2.18
C ASP A 113 1.24 -6.10 -1.27
N PHE A 114 2.38 -6.60 -0.79
CA PHE A 114 3.28 -5.87 0.10
C PHE A 114 4.15 -4.84 -0.66
N GLU A 115 3.51 -3.99 -1.47
CA GLU A 115 4.15 -2.92 -2.25
C GLU A 115 3.93 -1.53 -1.63
N ASN A 116 4.91 -0.63 -1.76
CA ASN A 116 4.86 0.70 -1.11
C ASN A 116 3.61 1.49 -1.51
N ARG A 117 3.34 1.52 -2.83
CA ARG A 117 2.19 2.23 -3.39
C ARG A 117 0.86 1.66 -2.91
N VAL A 118 0.76 0.32 -2.80
CA VAL A 118 -0.43 -0.34 -2.27
C VAL A 118 -0.63 0.04 -0.81
N ILE A 119 0.40 -0.12 0.03
CA ILE A 119 0.37 0.20 1.47
C ILE A 119 -0.05 1.65 1.72
N LEU A 120 0.59 2.62 1.06
CA LEU A 120 0.26 4.04 1.21
C LEU A 120 -1.13 4.35 0.64
N GLY A 121 -1.49 3.67 -0.42
CA GLY A 121 -2.79 3.75 -1.06
C GLY A 121 -3.97 3.32 -0.19
N LEU A 122 -3.82 2.23 0.55
CA LEU A 122 -4.81 1.75 1.53
C LEU A 122 -5.15 2.83 2.58
N LEU A 123 -4.20 3.75 2.82
CA LEU A 123 -4.28 4.83 3.80
C LEU A 123 -4.73 6.18 3.21
N ASN A 124 -5.06 6.21 1.91
CA ASN A 124 -5.33 7.41 1.12
C ASN A 124 -4.14 8.40 1.05
N LEU A 125 -2.91 7.90 1.11
CA LEU A 125 -1.69 8.71 1.01
C LEU A 125 -1.15 8.70 -0.43
N LYS A 126 -0.70 9.85 -0.90
CA LYS A 126 -0.35 10.06 -2.32
C LYS A 126 1.15 10.12 -2.59
N GLU A 127 1.94 10.50 -1.60
CA GLU A 127 3.38 10.67 -1.78
C GLU A 127 4.09 9.32 -1.72
N ASN A 128 4.52 8.79 -2.87
CA ASN A 128 5.24 7.52 -2.89
C ASN A 128 6.71 7.74 -2.48
N ILE A 129 6.98 7.70 -1.18
CA ILE A 129 8.32 7.81 -0.58
C ILE A 129 8.83 6.40 -0.27
N GLU A 130 10.15 6.18 -0.40
CA GLU A 130 10.75 4.90 -0.02
C GLU A 130 10.77 4.70 1.51
N PRO A 131 10.32 3.53 2.02
CA PRO A 131 10.44 3.19 3.43
C PRO A 131 11.88 2.84 3.80
N LYS A 132 12.17 2.91 5.10
CA LYS A 132 13.24 2.11 5.70
C LYS A 132 12.76 0.67 5.80
N VAL A 133 13.56 -0.26 5.29
CA VAL A 133 13.29 -1.70 5.38
C VAL A 133 14.22 -2.31 6.42
N ASP A 134 13.67 -3.07 7.37
CA ASP A 134 14.48 -3.77 8.37
C ASP A 134 14.89 -5.18 7.92
N GLU A 135 15.64 -5.90 8.76
CA GLU A 135 16.14 -7.25 8.47
C GLU A 135 15.01 -8.28 8.28
N ASN A 136 13.81 -8.01 8.81
CA ASN A 136 12.63 -8.87 8.69
C ASN A 136 11.75 -8.47 7.50
N GLY A 137 12.18 -7.50 6.69
CA GLY A 137 11.42 -6.99 5.55
C GLY A 137 10.27 -6.06 5.94
N LEU A 138 10.17 -5.61 7.20
CA LEU A 138 9.19 -4.61 7.61
C LEU A 138 9.48 -3.28 6.92
N LYS A 139 8.43 -2.63 6.42
CA LYS A 139 8.52 -1.31 5.78
C LYS A 139 8.10 -0.24 6.77
N ARG A 140 8.95 0.75 7.00
CA ARG A 140 8.70 1.85 7.92
C ARG A 140 8.96 3.20 7.27
N TRP A 141 7.96 4.07 7.34
CA TRP A 141 8.09 5.50 7.04
C TRP A 141 8.09 6.26 8.35
N ASP A 142 9.20 6.93 8.65
CA ASP A 142 9.31 7.82 9.81
C ASP A 142 9.03 9.25 9.35
N ASN A 143 8.24 10.02 10.11
CA ASN A 143 7.85 11.40 9.79
C ASN A 143 7.22 11.56 8.39
N TYR A 144 6.26 10.69 8.05
CA TYR A 144 5.54 10.76 6.79
C TYR A 144 4.45 11.82 6.89
N GLU A 145 4.56 12.90 6.10
CA GLU A 145 3.71 14.10 6.20
C GLU A 145 3.63 14.62 7.65
N LYS A 146 2.48 14.45 8.31
CA LYS A 146 2.20 14.84 9.69
C LYS A 146 2.23 13.67 10.67
N TYR A 147 2.37 12.44 10.20
CA TYR A 147 2.36 11.23 11.03
C TYR A 147 3.78 10.89 11.49
N SER A 148 3.96 10.64 12.78
CA SER A 148 5.27 10.28 13.33
C SER A 148 5.81 8.97 12.72
N GLN A 149 4.93 7.99 12.47
CA GLN A 149 5.33 6.72 11.90
C GLN A 149 4.21 5.99 11.17
N ILE A 150 4.55 5.36 10.06
CA ILE A 150 3.74 4.32 9.40
C ILE A 150 4.63 3.08 9.28
N ALA A 151 4.17 1.93 9.76
CA ALA A 151 4.87 0.66 9.65
C ALA A 151 3.93 -0.40 9.08
N ALA A 152 4.38 -1.13 8.06
CA ALA A 152 3.63 -2.19 7.43
C ALA A 152 4.35 -3.53 7.64
N PHE A 153 3.57 -4.54 7.98
CA PHE A 153 4.04 -5.88 8.31
C PHE A 153 3.56 -6.85 7.24
N ALA A 154 4.43 -7.77 6.83
CA ALA A 154 4.13 -8.73 5.78
C ALA A 154 3.91 -10.14 6.33
N SER A 155 3.02 -10.87 5.70
CA SER A 155 2.87 -12.32 5.87
C SER A 155 2.71 -12.95 4.48
N GLY A 156 3.57 -13.90 4.12
CA GLY A 156 3.48 -14.59 2.82
C GLY A 156 3.61 -13.69 1.58
N GLY A 157 4.27 -12.52 1.70
CA GLY A 157 4.39 -11.54 0.60
C GLY A 157 3.22 -10.57 0.47
N GLN A 158 2.20 -10.70 1.33
CA GLN A 158 1.03 -9.84 1.41
C GLN A 158 1.10 -8.94 2.65
N VAL A 159 0.31 -7.87 2.68
CA VAL A 159 0.20 -7.01 3.86
C VAL A 159 -0.60 -7.74 4.93
N ASP A 160 -0.02 -7.97 6.11
CA ASP A 160 -0.77 -8.55 7.24
C ASP A 160 -1.57 -7.45 7.95
N TYR A 161 -0.84 -6.44 8.44
CA TYR A 161 -1.41 -5.25 9.06
C TYR A 161 -0.50 -4.03 8.89
N ILE A 162 -1.10 -2.85 9.08
CA ILE A 162 -0.41 -1.57 9.10
C ILE A 162 -0.62 -0.93 10.47
N LEU A 163 0.47 -0.46 11.07
CA LEU A 163 0.49 0.35 12.29
C LEU A 163 0.82 1.79 11.92
N ILE A 164 0.00 2.71 12.39
CA ILE A 164 0.18 4.15 12.24
C ILE A 164 0.29 4.76 13.64
N LYS A 165 1.30 5.61 13.82
CA LYS A 165 1.40 6.52 14.95
C LYS A 165 1.22 7.94 14.43
N SER A 166 0.25 8.65 14.97
CA SER A 166 -0.05 10.02 14.58
C SER A 166 0.97 10.97 15.22
N LYS A 167 1.11 10.95 16.54
CA LYS A 167 1.96 11.88 17.31
C LYS A 167 3.02 11.17 18.14
N THR A 168 2.71 10.02 18.74
CA THR A 168 3.67 9.32 19.61
C THR A 168 4.80 8.67 18.81
N GLU A 169 6.00 8.53 19.39
CA GLU A 169 7.17 7.92 18.76
C GLU A 169 7.37 6.44 19.14
#